data_AF-A0A133ZI54-F1
#
_entry.id   AF-A0A133ZI54-F1
#
_cell.length_a   1.000
_cell.length_b   1.000
_cell.length_c   1.000
_cell.angle_alpha   90.00
_cell.angle_beta   90.00
_cell.angle_gamma   90.00
#
_symmetry.space_group_name_H-M   'P 1'
#
loop_
_entity.id
_entity.type
_entity.pdbx_description
1 polymer ?
#
loop_
_entity_poly.entity_id
_entity_poly.type
_entity_poly.pdbx_seq_one_letter_code
_entity_poly.pdbx_strand_id
1 'polypeptide(L)'
;MTYLVLRCGTDAPLPASLPKDAHVHDLSAIPTRQELKVMDALATEILPEDPTPSLDEIAAQPDVSHLGTPQLAPQPVPEPLRTVVVGTDAALSAVLTRAMRADYMWVEFGFVPAQLADAPSTPASASTAAHNWGLPTDAEAAWSVALTAPVRPVPLIRNDSGLAIAGSAAICSWDGGEITGEIIVDDAVLVRQEAGAGAWGTRLVPMLDAPGIVAAKALGPLYGEPPAPKGFLARLRNRHTPEPGALDHESVRTGRAVQAGGAEMRVVVDGVSAKRPVDRVTFYRHLRDLQIARP
;
A
#
# COMPACT_ATOMS: atom_id res chain seq x y z
N MET A 1 -4.27 -10.77 -24.63
CA MET A 1 -3.96 -10.47 -23.23
C MET A 1 -2.48 -10.74 -23.08
N THR A 2 -1.71 -9.70 -22.80
CA THR A 2 -0.27 -9.80 -22.55
C THR A 2 -0.03 -10.02 -21.07
N TYR A 3 0.84 -10.96 -20.71
CA TYR A 3 1.23 -11.19 -19.32
C TYR A 3 2.66 -10.69 -19.07
N LEU A 4 2.81 -9.90 -18.02
CA LEU A 4 4.09 -9.46 -17.48
C LEU A 4 4.23 -9.98 -16.04
N VAL A 5 5.20 -10.85 -15.80
CA VAL A 5 5.49 -11.41 -14.48
C VAL A 5 6.75 -10.76 -13.92
N LEU A 6 6.62 -10.11 -12.76
CA LEU A 6 7.71 -9.44 -12.05
C LEU A 6 8.03 -10.21 -10.75
N ARG A 7 9.11 -10.99 -10.76
CA ARG A 7 9.58 -11.76 -9.61
C ARG A 7 10.54 -10.92 -8.79
N CYS A 8 10.11 -10.42 -7.65
CA CYS A 8 10.82 -9.42 -6.87
C CYS A 8 11.54 -10.07 -5.67
N GLY A 9 12.84 -10.29 -5.80
CA GLY A 9 13.68 -10.86 -4.73
C GLY A 9 13.24 -12.25 -4.26
N THR A 10 12.74 -13.08 -5.18
CA THR A 10 12.19 -14.39 -4.86
C THR A 10 12.56 -15.47 -5.88
N ASP A 11 12.87 -16.66 -5.37
CA ASP A 11 13.11 -17.86 -6.17
C ASP A 11 11.83 -18.71 -6.35
N ALA A 12 10.65 -18.13 -6.08
CA ALA A 12 9.38 -18.80 -6.23
C ALA A 12 9.24 -19.38 -7.66
N PRO A 13 8.91 -20.68 -7.80
CA PRO A 13 8.77 -21.31 -9.10
C PRO A 13 7.58 -20.73 -9.86
N LEU A 14 7.73 -20.64 -11.18
CA LEU A 14 6.63 -20.30 -12.09
C LEU A 14 5.65 -21.48 -12.19
N PRO A 15 4.33 -21.23 -12.27
CA PRO A 15 3.36 -22.29 -12.41
C PRO A 15 3.36 -22.81 -13.86
N ALA A 16 3.04 -24.09 -14.03
CA ALA A 16 2.90 -24.70 -15.35
C ALA A 16 1.74 -24.08 -16.19
N SER A 17 0.81 -23.40 -15.53
CA SER A 17 -0.31 -22.69 -16.14
C SER A 17 0.06 -21.33 -16.74
N LEU A 18 1.29 -20.83 -16.50
CA LEU A 18 1.73 -19.55 -17.05
C LEU A 18 1.78 -19.64 -18.60
N PRO A 19 1.20 -18.67 -19.33
CA PRO A 19 1.31 -18.61 -20.78
C PRO A 19 2.77 -18.59 -21.25
N LYS A 20 3.06 -19.31 -22.34
CA LYS A 20 4.44 -19.48 -22.85
C LYS A 20 5.07 -18.19 -23.37
N ASP A 21 4.23 -17.25 -23.78
CA ASP A 21 4.56 -15.92 -24.29
C ASP A 21 4.58 -14.85 -23.19
N ALA A 22 4.39 -15.22 -21.91
CA ALA A 22 4.50 -14.29 -20.80
C ALA A 22 5.92 -13.70 -20.69
N HIS A 23 6.01 -12.39 -20.51
CA HIS A 23 7.26 -11.69 -20.23
C HIS A 23 7.62 -11.90 -18.76
N VAL A 24 8.70 -12.61 -18.46
CA VAL A 24 9.11 -12.88 -17.07
C VAL A 24 10.42 -12.16 -16.76
N HIS A 25 10.42 -11.40 -15.66
CA HIS A 25 11.58 -10.63 -15.22
C HIS A 25 11.87 -10.86 -13.73
N ASP A 26 13.11 -11.22 -13.42
CA ASP A 26 13.64 -11.30 -12.07
C ASP A 26 14.23 -9.94 -11.67
N LEU A 27 13.73 -9.38 -10.57
CA LEU A 27 14.03 -8.03 -10.11
C LEU A 27 14.53 -8.04 -8.66
N SER A 28 15.09 -6.92 -8.24
CA SER A 28 15.37 -6.63 -6.83
C SER A 28 14.13 -6.83 -5.95
N ALA A 29 14.35 -7.18 -4.67
CA ALA A 29 13.27 -7.36 -3.67
C ALA A 29 12.30 -6.18 -3.59
N ILE A 30 12.82 -4.96 -3.76
CA ILE A 30 12.04 -3.75 -4.02
C ILE A 30 12.55 -3.21 -5.36
N PRO A 31 11.80 -3.39 -6.46
CA PRO A 31 12.25 -2.98 -7.79
C PRO A 31 12.51 -1.48 -7.89
N THR A 32 13.60 -1.14 -8.57
CA THR A 32 13.98 0.24 -8.90
C THR A 32 13.20 0.77 -10.10
N ARG A 33 13.19 2.09 -10.27
CA ARG A 33 12.62 2.74 -11.47
C ARG A 33 13.22 2.20 -12.78
N GLN A 34 14.51 1.84 -12.76
CA GLN A 34 15.19 1.36 -13.97
C GLN A 34 14.76 -0.06 -14.32
N GLU A 35 14.63 -0.94 -13.33
CA GLU A 35 14.12 -2.30 -13.51
C GLU A 35 12.68 -2.31 -14.03
N LEU A 36 11.84 -1.39 -13.58
CA LEU A 36 10.44 -1.31 -13.98
C LEU A 36 10.20 -0.63 -15.34
N LYS A 37 11.25 -0.26 -16.09
CA LYS A 37 11.09 0.33 -17.44
C LYS A 37 10.39 -0.58 -18.44
N VAL A 38 10.47 -1.89 -18.22
CA VAL A 38 9.75 -2.88 -19.04
C VAL A 38 8.24 -2.65 -19.01
N MET A 39 7.67 -2.22 -17.87
CA MET A 39 6.24 -1.89 -17.78
C MET A 39 5.87 -0.71 -18.66
N ASP A 40 6.71 0.33 -18.67
CA ASP A 40 6.44 1.52 -19.47
C ASP A 40 6.51 1.21 -20.96
N ALA A 41 7.46 0.38 -21.37
CA ALA A 41 7.62 -0.04 -22.75
C ALA A 41 6.37 -0.80 -23.24
N LEU A 42 5.91 -1.80 -22.47
CA LEU A 42 4.69 -2.56 -22.79
C LEU A 42 3.44 -1.69 -22.75
N ALA A 43 3.29 -0.82 -21.76
CA ALA A 43 2.16 0.10 -21.68
C ALA A 43 2.10 1.04 -22.89
N THR A 44 3.25 1.58 -23.31
CA THR A 44 3.37 2.46 -24.49
C THR A 44 3.12 1.69 -25.79
N GLU A 45 3.54 0.43 -25.88
CA GLU A 45 3.30 -0.42 -27.06
C GLU A 45 1.81 -0.72 -27.22
N ILE A 46 1.12 -1.05 -26.13
CA ILE A 46 -0.30 -1.42 -26.11
C ILE A 46 -1.22 -0.23 -26.32
N LEU A 47 -0.94 0.89 -25.64
CA LEU A 47 -1.72 2.13 -25.76
C LEU A 47 -0.76 3.32 -25.95
N PRO A 48 -0.27 3.55 -27.19
CA PRO A 48 0.67 4.64 -27.47
C PRO A 48 0.09 6.04 -27.21
N GLU A 49 -1.22 6.19 -27.39
CA GLU A 49 -1.96 7.42 -27.15
C GLU A 49 -3.19 7.09 -26.29
N ASP A 50 -3.26 7.66 -25.08
CA ASP A 50 -4.42 7.54 -24.20
C ASP A 50 -5.41 8.67 -24.57
N PRO A 51 -6.61 8.35 -25.11
CA PRO A 51 -7.60 9.37 -25.47
C PRO A 51 -8.39 9.89 -24.27
N THR A 52 -8.16 9.35 -23.07
CA THR A 52 -8.82 9.82 -21.84
C THR A 52 -8.11 11.05 -21.29
N PRO A 53 -8.82 11.93 -20.57
CA PRO A 53 -8.18 13.09 -19.93
C PRO A 53 -7.03 12.65 -19.04
N SER A 54 -5.91 13.35 -19.16
CA SER A 54 -4.74 13.20 -18.28
C SER A 54 -5.07 13.57 -16.83
N LEU A 55 -4.23 13.14 -15.89
CA LEU A 55 -4.38 13.50 -14.48
C LEU A 55 -4.44 15.01 -14.23
N ASP A 56 -3.65 15.80 -14.97
CA ASP A 56 -3.63 17.26 -14.83
C ASP A 56 -4.91 17.88 -15.38
N GLU A 57 -5.44 17.36 -16.49
CA GLU A 57 -6.73 17.79 -17.04
C GLU A 57 -7.88 17.44 -16.10
N ILE A 58 -7.89 16.23 -15.52
CA ILE A 58 -8.89 15.84 -14.51
C ILE A 58 -8.81 16.77 -13.31
N ALA A 59 -7.61 17.02 -12.77
CA ALA A 59 -7.42 17.88 -11.60
C ALA A 59 -7.82 19.34 -11.86
N ALA A 60 -7.72 19.81 -13.10
CA ALA A 60 -8.11 21.16 -13.49
C ALA A 60 -9.62 21.32 -13.76
N GLN A 61 -10.40 20.23 -13.79
CA GLN A 61 -11.84 20.31 -14.01
C GLN A 61 -12.52 21.04 -12.84
N PRO A 62 -13.47 21.95 -13.12
CA PRO A 62 -14.19 22.69 -12.08
C PRO A 62 -15.05 21.76 -11.20
N ASP A 63 -15.57 20.68 -11.79
CA ASP A 63 -16.37 19.66 -11.12
C ASP A 63 -15.70 18.30 -11.28
N VAL A 64 -14.72 17.99 -10.44
CA VAL A 64 -14.17 16.62 -10.34
C VAL A 64 -15.21 15.74 -9.65
N SER A 65 -15.76 14.77 -10.37
CA SER A 65 -16.70 13.79 -9.83
C SER A 65 -16.20 13.25 -8.49
N HIS A 66 -17.07 13.25 -7.49
CA HIS A 66 -16.76 12.65 -6.20
C HIS A 66 -16.32 11.19 -6.41
N LEU A 67 -15.14 10.84 -5.88
CA LEU A 67 -14.57 9.49 -5.95
C LEU A 67 -15.42 8.52 -5.10
N GLY A 68 -16.53 8.06 -5.67
CA GLY A 68 -17.46 7.07 -5.12
C GLY A 68 -17.01 5.64 -5.40
N THR A 69 -17.91 4.73 -5.74
CA THR A 69 -17.55 3.33 -6.03
C THR A 69 -16.45 3.24 -7.10
N PRO A 70 -15.36 2.48 -6.87
CA PRO A 70 -14.30 2.27 -7.85
C PRO A 70 -14.81 1.80 -9.21
N GLN A 71 -14.23 2.32 -10.28
CA GLN A 71 -14.65 2.02 -11.64
C GLN A 71 -13.56 1.34 -12.45
N LEU A 72 -13.98 0.58 -13.46
CA LEU A 72 -13.06 0.04 -14.45
C LEU A 72 -12.37 1.21 -15.17
N ALA A 73 -11.11 1.00 -15.54
CA ALA A 73 -10.36 2.00 -16.26
C ALA A 73 -11.07 2.35 -17.60
N PRO A 74 -11.31 3.63 -17.90
CA PRO A 74 -12.07 4.03 -19.08
C PRO A 74 -11.27 3.92 -20.39
N GLN A 75 -9.97 3.66 -20.32
CA GLN A 75 -9.10 3.55 -21.49
C GLN A 75 -9.55 2.44 -22.43
N PRO A 76 -9.60 2.69 -23.76
CA PRO A 76 -9.95 1.69 -24.75
C PRO A 76 -8.74 0.79 -25.05
N VAL A 77 -8.32 -0.01 -24.06
CA VAL A 77 -7.14 -0.88 -24.15
C VAL A 77 -7.36 -1.97 -25.22
N PRO A 78 -6.62 -1.98 -26.35
CA PRO A 78 -6.85 -2.93 -27.44
C PRO A 78 -6.54 -4.37 -27.02
N GLU A 79 -5.48 -4.54 -26.23
CA GLU A 79 -5.05 -5.79 -25.66
C GLU A 79 -4.78 -5.60 -24.17
N PRO A 80 -5.53 -6.24 -23.26
CA PRO A 80 -5.30 -6.09 -21.83
C PRO A 80 -3.88 -6.53 -21.42
N LEU A 81 -3.26 -5.77 -20.53
CA LEU A 81 -1.96 -6.07 -19.91
C LEU A 81 -2.18 -6.53 -18.47
N ARG A 82 -1.89 -7.79 -18.18
CA ARG A 82 -1.90 -8.36 -16.83
C ARG A 82 -0.48 -8.36 -16.26
N THR A 83 -0.19 -7.47 -15.34
CA THR A 83 1.06 -7.47 -14.58
C THR A 83 0.91 -8.27 -13.29
N VAL A 84 1.56 -9.43 -13.20
CA VAL A 84 1.61 -10.26 -11.99
C VAL A 84 2.87 -9.95 -11.20
N VAL A 85 2.71 -9.42 -9.98
CA VAL A 85 3.82 -9.17 -9.06
C VAL A 85 3.96 -10.36 -8.12
N VAL A 86 5.16 -10.93 -8.04
CA VAL A 86 5.50 -12.01 -7.11
C VAL A 86 6.51 -11.45 -6.11
N GLY A 87 6.13 -11.28 -4.85
CA GLY A 87 7.00 -10.64 -3.87
C GLY A 87 6.29 -10.12 -2.62
N THR A 88 6.92 -9.14 -1.97
CA THR A 88 6.40 -8.51 -0.75
C THR A 88 5.44 -7.35 -1.05
N ASP A 89 4.72 -6.86 -0.04
CA ASP A 89 3.88 -5.66 -0.15
C ASP A 89 4.70 -4.44 -0.62
N ALA A 90 5.98 -4.35 -0.21
CA ALA A 90 6.90 -3.30 -0.65
C ALA A 90 7.22 -3.39 -2.16
N ALA A 91 7.36 -4.60 -2.68
CA ALA A 91 7.57 -4.81 -4.12
C ALA A 91 6.33 -4.39 -4.92
N LEU A 92 5.15 -4.81 -4.46
CA LEU A 92 3.88 -4.41 -5.06
C LEU A 92 3.71 -2.88 -5.00
N SER A 93 3.98 -2.25 -3.86
CA SER A 93 3.96 -0.79 -3.70
C SER A 93 4.86 -0.08 -4.73
N ALA A 94 6.08 -0.58 -4.97
CA ALA A 94 6.99 0.01 -5.95
C ALA A 94 6.45 -0.10 -7.38
N VAL A 95 5.87 -1.26 -7.75
CA VAL A 95 5.24 -1.50 -9.05
C VAL A 95 4.03 -0.58 -9.25
N LEU A 96 3.11 -0.53 -8.28
CA LEU A 96 1.94 0.35 -8.32
C LEU A 96 2.34 1.83 -8.38
N THR A 97 3.39 2.21 -7.65
CA THR A 97 3.93 3.57 -7.68
C THR A 97 4.47 3.93 -9.07
N ARG A 98 5.13 2.99 -9.76
CA ARG A 98 5.62 3.22 -11.13
C ARG A 98 4.46 3.46 -12.08
N ALA A 99 3.45 2.60 -12.05
CA ALA A 99 2.26 2.69 -12.90
C ALA A 99 1.46 3.96 -12.65
N MET A 100 1.21 4.27 -11.38
CA MET A 100 0.51 5.49 -10.98
C MET A 100 1.21 6.75 -11.47
N ARG A 101 2.54 6.83 -11.31
CA ARG A 101 3.32 8.02 -11.71
C ARG A 101 3.43 8.19 -13.22
N ALA A 102 3.20 7.13 -13.98
CA ALA A 102 3.24 7.15 -15.44
C ALA A 102 1.84 7.08 -16.06
N ASP A 103 0.78 7.20 -15.25
CA ASP A 103 -0.63 7.26 -15.64
C ASP A 103 -1.13 6.08 -16.52
N TYR A 104 -0.66 4.87 -16.26
CA TYR A 104 -1.20 3.65 -16.90
C TYR A 104 -1.90 2.73 -15.89
N MET A 105 -2.70 3.31 -15.00
CA MET A 105 -3.50 2.53 -14.03
C MET A 105 -4.60 1.68 -14.65
N TRP A 106 -4.75 1.68 -15.98
CA TRP A 106 -5.55 0.71 -16.73
C TRP A 106 -4.94 -0.69 -16.77
N VAL A 107 -3.65 -0.82 -16.43
CA VAL A 107 -2.99 -2.13 -16.27
C VAL A 107 -3.68 -2.93 -15.17
N GLU A 108 -3.90 -4.21 -15.46
CA GLU A 108 -4.51 -5.14 -14.53
C GLU A 108 -3.43 -5.79 -13.65
N PHE A 109 -3.60 -5.76 -12.34
CA PHE A 109 -2.59 -6.24 -11.39
C PHE A 109 -3.01 -7.55 -10.73
N GLY A 110 -2.23 -8.60 -10.96
CA GLY A 110 -2.24 -9.82 -10.16
C GLY A 110 -1.15 -9.76 -9.09
N PHE A 111 -1.36 -10.40 -7.95
CA PHE A 111 -0.36 -10.45 -6.88
C PHE A 111 -0.24 -11.86 -6.32
N VAL A 112 1.00 -12.32 -6.17
CA VAL A 112 1.36 -13.57 -5.54
C VAL A 112 2.30 -13.24 -4.37
N PRO A 113 1.82 -13.27 -3.12
CA PRO A 113 2.65 -12.91 -1.98
C PRO A 113 3.78 -13.93 -1.82
N ALA A 114 5.02 -13.46 -1.80
CA ALA A 114 6.20 -14.27 -1.60
C ALA A 114 7.08 -13.66 -0.52
N GLN A 115 7.58 -14.51 0.38
CA GLN A 115 8.59 -14.10 1.35
C GLN A 115 9.96 -14.01 0.67
N LEU A 116 10.81 -13.11 1.16
CA LEU A 116 12.21 -13.09 0.78
C LEU A 116 12.89 -14.34 1.30
N ALA A 117 13.86 -14.89 0.55
CA ALA A 117 14.48 -16.18 0.85
C ALA A 117 15.05 -16.29 2.28
N ASP A 118 15.54 -15.19 2.85
CA ASP A 118 16.18 -15.14 4.17
C ASP A 118 15.27 -14.59 5.28
N ALA A 119 13.99 -14.29 4.99
CA ALA A 119 13.10 -13.66 5.95
C ALA A 119 12.44 -14.70 6.89
N PRO A 120 12.39 -14.46 8.21
CA PRO A 120 11.69 -15.35 9.12
C PRO A 120 10.18 -15.36 8.85
N SER A 121 9.61 -16.55 8.76
CA SER A 121 8.17 -16.77 8.64
C SER A 121 7.49 -16.51 9.98
N THR A 122 6.89 -15.32 10.13
CA THR A 122 6.16 -14.89 11.32
C THR A 122 4.79 -14.35 10.88
N PRO A 123 3.78 -14.31 11.76
CA PRO A 123 2.50 -13.65 11.43
C PRO A 123 2.68 -12.19 10.99
N ALA A 124 3.72 -11.51 11.50
CA ALA A 124 4.08 -10.15 11.10
C ALA A 124 4.68 -10.04 9.69
N SER A 125 5.14 -11.15 9.10
CA SER A 125 5.59 -11.23 7.71
C SER A 125 4.53 -11.74 6.74
N ALA A 126 3.27 -11.85 7.19
CA ALA A 126 2.13 -12.06 6.31
C ALA A 126 1.85 -10.79 5.47
N SER A 127 1.47 -11.00 4.21
CA SER A 127 1.13 -9.90 3.31
C SER A 127 -0.21 -9.27 3.70
N THR A 128 -0.18 -7.97 4.03
CA THR A 128 -1.41 -7.22 4.30
C THR A 128 -2.15 -6.95 2.99
N ALA A 129 -1.43 -6.70 1.89
CA ALA A 129 -2.04 -6.54 0.56
C ALA A 129 -2.84 -7.78 0.15
N ALA A 130 -2.27 -8.99 0.30
CA ALA A 130 -2.95 -10.24 0.00
C ALA A 130 -4.20 -10.43 0.86
N HIS A 131 -4.12 -10.12 2.17
CA HIS A 131 -5.28 -10.17 3.06
C HIS A 131 -6.38 -9.20 2.61
N ASN A 132 -6.04 -7.93 2.35
CA ASN A 132 -6.99 -6.91 1.91
C ASN A 132 -7.68 -7.31 0.61
N TRP A 133 -6.95 -7.89 -0.34
CA TRP A 133 -7.48 -8.31 -1.64
C TRP A 133 -8.28 -9.62 -1.57
N GLY A 134 -8.21 -10.33 -0.44
CA GLY A 134 -8.85 -11.64 -0.24
C GLY A 134 -8.17 -12.75 -1.03
N LEU A 135 -6.85 -12.66 -1.20
CA LEU A 135 -6.08 -13.66 -1.92
C LEU A 135 -5.85 -14.91 -1.06
N PRO A 136 -5.80 -16.10 -1.68
CA PRO A 136 -5.45 -17.32 -0.97
C PRO A 136 -4.00 -17.26 -0.47
N THR A 137 -3.73 -18.00 0.61
CA THR A 137 -2.40 -18.09 1.22
C THR A 137 -1.51 -19.15 0.59
N ASP A 138 -2.08 -20.11 -0.14
CA ASP A 138 -1.32 -21.12 -0.88
C ASP A 138 -0.86 -20.56 -2.23
N ALA A 139 0.38 -20.88 -2.60
CA ALA A 139 1.02 -20.28 -3.76
C ALA A 139 0.34 -20.67 -5.09
N GLU A 140 -0.14 -21.91 -5.21
CA GLU A 140 -0.78 -22.39 -6.45
C GLU A 140 -2.12 -21.70 -6.70
N ALA A 141 -2.99 -21.57 -5.69
CA ALA A 141 -4.22 -20.81 -5.83
C ALA A 141 -3.95 -19.31 -5.99
N ALA A 142 -2.91 -18.76 -5.34
CA ALA A 142 -2.54 -17.36 -5.52
C ALA A 142 -2.13 -17.08 -6.98
N TRP A 143 -1.35 -17.97 -7.58
CA TRP A 143 -1.04 -17.93 -9.01
C TRP A 143 -2.29 -18.03 -9.88
N SER A 144 -3.17 -18.99 -9.59
CA SER A 144 -4.44 -19.16 -10.32
C SER A 144 -5.28 -17.88 -10.30
N VAL A 145 -5.44 -17.27 -9.13
CA VAL A 145 -6.15 -15.99 -8.96
C VAL A 145 -5.43 -14.86 -9.71
N ALA A 146 -4.13 -14.70 -9.53
CA ALA A 146 -3.36 -13.63 -10.17
C ALA A 146 -3.42 -13.67 -11.70
N LEU A 147 -3.51 -14.86 -12.29
CA LEU A 147 -3.58 -15.07 -13.73
C LEU A 147 -5.00 -15.00 -14.29
N THR A 148 -6.01 -15.50 -13.56
CA THR A 148 -7.32 -15.81 -14.17
C THR A 148 -8.50 -15.09 -13.53
N ALA A 149 -8.34 -14.51 -12.33
CA ALA A 149 -9.46 -13.86 -11.65
C ALA A 149 -9.93 -12.61 -12.41
N PRO A 150 -11.24 -12.32 -12.35
CA PRO A 150 -11.78 -11.10 -12.95
C PRO A 150 -11.12 -9.87 -12.32
N VAL A 151 -11.04 -8.80 -13.11
CA VAL A 151 -10.62 -7.49 -12.59
C VAL A 151 -11.75 -6.91 -11.77
N ARG A 152 -11.42 -6.50 -10.54
CA ARG A 152 -12.32 -5.73 -9.68
C ARG A 152 -11.61 -4.43 -9.30
N PRO A 153 -12.11 -3.27 -9.74
CA PRO A 153 -11.52 -1.98 -9.37
C PRO A 153 -11.57 -1.75 -7.86
N VAL A 154 -10.52 -1.13 -7.33
CA VAL A 154 -10.45 -0.69 -5.93
C VAL A 154 -9.81 0.71 -5.85
N PRO A 155 -10.02 1.47 -4.77
CA PRO A 155 -9.34 2.73 -4.56
C PRO A 155 -7.82 2.53 -4.53
N LEU A 156 -7.08 3.24 -5.39
CA LEU A 156 -5.63 3.35 -5.22
C LEU A 156 -5.32 4.39 -4.15
N ILE A 157 -4.73 3.99 -3.04
CA ILE A 157 -4.31 4.93 -1.98
C ILE A 157 -2.85 5.31 -2.19
N ARG A 158 -2.55 6.60 -2.06
CA ARG A 158 -1.19 7.13 -2.12
C ARG A 158 -0.92 8.16 -1.03
N ASN A 159 0.35 8.42 -0.75
CA ASN A 159 0.73 9.59 0.05
C ASN A 159 1.04 10.82 -0.83
N ASP A 160 1.22 11.97 -0.18
CA ASP A 160 1.62 13.24 -0.79
C ASP A 160 2.98 13.20 -1.53
N SER A 161 3.91 12.34 -1.13
CA SER A 161 5.15 12.07 -1.90
C SER A 161 4.92 11.23 -3.18
N GLY A 162 3.67 10.84 -3.45
CA GLY A 162 3.31 10.02 -4.60
C GLY A 162 3.83 8.59 -4.51
N LEU A 163 3.83 7.99 -3.32
CA LEU A 163 4.05 6.56 -3.08
C LEU A 163 2.69 5.88 -2.93
N ALA A 164 2.46 4.78 -3.65
CA ALA A 164 1.25 3.96 -3.54
C ALA A 164 1.31 3.03 -2.32
N ILE A 165 0.17 2.79 -1.68
CA ILE A 165 0.04 1.89 -0.53
C ILE A 165 -0.66 0.64 -1.02
N ALA A 166 0.06 -0.49 -1.02
CA ALA A 166 -0.47 -1.78 -1.46
C ALA A 166 -1.23 -2.50 -0.34
N GLY A 167 -0.63 -2.56 0.84
CA GLY A 167 -1.15 -3.30 2.00
C GLY A 167 -1.47 -2.39 3.18
N SER A 168 -0.49 -1.63 3.67
CA SER A 168 -0.68 -0.75 4.82
C SER A 168 0.32 0.39 4.90
N ALA A 169 -0.07 1.44 5.60
CA ALA A 169 0.85 2.46 6.06
C ALA A 169 0.68 2.72 7.55
N ALA A 170 1.69 3.33 8.14
CA ALA A 170 1.71 3.69 9.54
C ALA A 170 2.42 5.02 9.75
N ILE A 171 1.92 5.76 10.73
CA ILE A 171 2.45 7.05 11.18
C ILE A 171 2.73 6.90 12.67
N CYS A 172 3.97 7.04 13.09
CA CYS A 172 4.39 6.94 14.49
C CYS A 172 5.52 7.94 14.79
N SER A 173 6.02 7.99 16.03
CA SER A 173 7.19 8.81 16.35
C SER A 173 8.48 8.26 15.71
N TRP A 174 9.38 9.14 15.27
CA TRP A 174 10.68 8.77 14.71
C TRP A 174 11.58 8.03 15.69
N ASP A 175 11.51 8.35 16.98
CA ASP A 175 12.30 7.69 18.03
C ASP A 175 11.69 6.38 18.53
N GLY A 176 10.53 5.98 17.99
CA GLY A 176 9.78 4.79 18.40
C GLY A 176 8.98 4.96 19.70
N GLY A 177 8.94 6.17 20.27
CA GLY A 177 8.11 6.51 21.42
C GLY A 177 6.67 6.87 21.06
N GLU A 178 5.98 7.49 22.01
CA GLU A 178 4.64 8.03 21.83
C GLU A 178 4.65 9.21 20.85
N ILE A 179 3.64 9.28 19.98
CA ILE A 179 3.52 10.35 19.00
C ILE A 179 3.07 11.65 19.66
N THR A 180 3.62 12.77 19.22
CA THR A 180 3.13 14.12 19.56
C THR A 180 2.57 14.78 18.30
N GLY A 181 1.28 15.10 18.31
CA GLY A 181 0.61 15.67 17.15
C GLY A 181 -0.85 15.25 17.01
N GLU A 182 -1.37 15.44 15.82
CA GLU A 182 -2.74 15.17 15.43
C GLU A 182 -2.78 14.29 14.18
N ILE A 183 -3.72 13.33 14.18
CA ILE A 183 -4.06 12.47 13.05
C ILE A 183 -5.57 12.55 12.87
N ILE A 184 -6.01 12.91 11.67
CA ILE A 184 -7.40 13.07 11.28
C ILE A 184 -7.71 12.13 10.11
N VAL A 185 -8.89 11.51 10.14
CA VAL A 185 -9.46 10.74 9.04
C VAL A 185 -10.68 11.51 8.55
N ASP A 186 -10.61 12.10 7.35
CA ASP A 186 -11.56 13.11 6.86
C ASP A 186 -11.83 14.24 7.88
N ASP A 187 -12.94 14.19 8.61
CA ASP A 187 -13.32 15.16 9.65
C ASP A 187 -13.20 14.59 11.08
N ALA A 188 -12.90 13.30 11.22
CA ALA A 188 -12.81 12.60 12.49
C ALA A 188 -11.37 12.62 13.03
N VAL A 189 -11.18 13.21 14.21
CA VAL A 189 -9.89 13.17 14.93
C VAL A 189 -9.67 11.76 15.48
N LEU A 190 -8.60 11.10 15.01
CA LEU A 190 -8.20 9.76 15.45
C LEU A 190 -7.18 9.81 16.58
N VAL A 191 -6.23 10.74 16.49
CA VAL A 191 -5.22 11.02 17.51
C VAL A 191 -5.12 12.52 17.67
N ARG A 192 -5.11 13.01 18.90
CA ARG A 192 -4.71 14.38 19.25
C ARG A 192 -4.00 14.28 20.59
N GLN A 193 -2.68 14.42 20.58
CA GLN A 193 -1.87 14.19 21.76
C GLN A 193 -0.74 15.19 21.92
N GLU A 194 -0.59 15.65 23.16
CA GLU A 194 0.66 16.25 23.64
C GLU A 194 1.63 15.14 24.07
N ALA A 195 2.91 15.49 24.23
CA ALA A 195 3.95 14.51 24.55
C ALA A 195 3.65 13.74 25.86
N GLY A 196 3.70 12.41 25.82
CA GLY A 196 3.55 11.55 27.01
C GLY A 196 2.10 11.16 27.37
N ALA A 197 1.16 11.34 26.44
CA ALA A 197 -0.28 11.10 26.63
C ALA A 197 -0.79 9.74 26.10
N GLY A 198 0.09 8.82 25.73
CA GLY A 198 -0.23 7.40 25.58
C GLY A 198 -0.67 6.91 24.19
N ALA A 199 -0.56 7.72 23.13
CA ALA A 199 -0.78 7.23 21.76
C ALA A 199 0.55 6.97 21.04
N TRP A 200 0.59 5.91 20.24
CA TRP A 200 1.80 5.48 19.54
C TRP A 200 1.78 5.78 18.04
N GLY A 201 0.66 6.33 17.55
CA GLY A 201 0.46 6.62 16.14
C GLY A 201 -0.85 6.08 15.59
N THR A 202 -0.85 5.80 14.29
CA THR A 202 -1.95 5.11 13.59
C THR A 202 -1.39 4.09 12.61
N ARG A 203 -2.17 3.04 12.36
CA ARG A 203 -2.05 2.22 11.15
C ARG A 203 -3.26 2.48 10.25
N LEU A 204 -3.05 2.46 8.94
CA LEU A 204 -4.10 2.56 7.93
C LEU A 204 -3.91 1.50 6.86
N VAL A 205 -5.02 1.05 6.27
CA VAL A 205 -5.02 0.12 5.13
C VAL A 205 -5.98 0.62 4.03
N PRO A 206 -5.66 0.36 2.76
CA PRO A 206 -6.61 0.56 1.66
C PRO A 206 -7.85 -0.31 1.84
N MET A 207 -9.02 0.25 1.55
CA MET A 207 -10.28 -0.48 1.46
C MET A 207 -10.51 -0.99 0.02
N LEU A 208 -11.46 -1.90 -0.15
CA LEU A 208 -11.86 -2.41 -1.47
C LEU A 208 -12.91 -1.53 -2.16
N ASP A 209 -13.51 -0.59 -1.44
CA ASP A 209 -14.54 0.33 -1.93
C ASP A 209 -14.39 1.70 -1.24
N ALA A 210 -15.16 2.68 -1.66
CA ALA A 210 -15.26 3.97 -1.00
C ALA A 210 -15.61 3.80 0.50
N PRO A 211 -15.06 4.66 1.38
CA PRO A 211 -14.35 5.91 1.07
C PRO A 211 -12.86 5.72 0.73
N GLY A 212 -12.30 4.50 0.91
CA GLY A 212 -11.00 4.10 0.39
C GLY A 212 -9.91 3.85 1.43
N ILE A 213 -10.01 4.44 2.62
CA ILE A 213 -9.06 4.22 3.71
C ILE A 213 -9.81 3.82 4.98
N VAL A 214 -9.28 2.84 5.70
CA VAL A 214 -9.62 2.60 7.11
C VAL A 214 -8.36 2.76 7.96
N ALA A 215 -8.49 3.40 9.11
CA ALA A 215 -7.39 3.66 10.03
C ALA A 215 -7.81 3.43 11.48
N ALA A 216 -6.84 3.07 12.32
CA ALA A 216 -7.03 2.86 13.75
C ALA A 216 -5.79 3.35 14.52
N LYS A 217 -6.06 3.96 15.69
CA LYS A 217 -5.04 4.42 16.63
C LYS A 217 -4.25 3.24 17.17
N ALA A 218 -2.93 3.42 17.25
CA ALA A 218 -2.03 2.44 17.84
C ALA A 218 -1.98 2.59 19.37
N LEU A 219 -2.18 1.47 20.06
CA LEU A 219 -2.10 1.35 21.53
C LEU A 219 -0.70 1.00 22.02
N GLY A 220 0.19 0.58 21.11
CA GLY A 220 1.59 0.29 21.38
C GLY A 220 2.49 0.58 20.18
N PRO A 221 3.81 0.36 20.32
CA PRO A 221 4.77 0.59 19.24
C PRO A 221 4.37 -0.14 17.96
N LEU A 222 4.33 0.58 16.85
CA LEU A 222 4.09 -0.02 15.53
C LEU A 222 5.37 -0.63 14.93
N TYR A 223 6.53 -0.09 15.30
CA TYR A 223 7.84 -0.57 14.82
C TYR A 223 8.91 -0.41 15.89
N GLY A 224 9.83 -1.36 15.93
CA GLY A 224 10.92 -1.40 16.91
C GLY A 224 10.44 -1.77 18.31
N GLU A 225 11.39 -1.83 19.24
CA GLU A 225 11.08 -1.98 20.66
C GLU A 225 10.75 -0.61 21.27
N PRO A 226 9.79 -0.54 22.22
CA PRO A 226 9.52 0.69 22.93
C PRO A 226 10.79 1.14 23.67
N PRO A 227 11.07 2.46 23.74
CA PRO A 227 12.20 2.95 24.53
C PRO A 227 12.05 2.53 25.99
N ALA A 228 13.16 2.13 26.62
CA ALA A 228 13.15 1.69 28.01
C ALA A 228 12.58 2.80 28.93
N PRO A 229 11.66 2.47 29.87
CA PRO A 229 11.05 3.46 30.74
C PRO A 229 12.12 4.17 31.57
N LYS A 230 12.15 5.51 31.50
CA LYS A 230 13.10 6.33 32.26
C LYS A 230 12.57 6.58 33.69
N GLY A 231 13.28 6.04 34.68
CA GLY A 231 13.04 6.33 36.10
C GLY A 231 12.09 5.36 36.83
N PHE A 232 12.20 5.35 38.16
CA PHE A 232 11.46 4.43 39.04
C PHE A 232 9.93 4.63 38.97
N LEU A 233 9.47 5.88 38.89
CA LEU A 233 8.03 6.21 38.75
C LEU A 233 7.43 5.75 37.42
N ALA A 234 8.17 5.86 36.30
CA ALA A 234 7.70 5.40 34.99
C ALA A 234 7.58 3.88 34.93
N ARG A 235 8.50 3.14 35.58
CA ARG A 235 8.41 1.69 35.73
C ARG A 235 7.20 1.24 36.56
N LEU A 236 6.82 2.01 37.58
CA LEU A 236 5.65 1.71 38.41
C LEU A 236 4.33 2.04 37.70
N ARG A 237 4.32 3.08 36.85
CA ARG A 237 3.17 3.51 36.06
C ARG A 237 2.92 2.60 34.84
N ASN A 238 3.98 2.14 34.17
CA ASN A 238 3.92 1.21 33.04
C ASN A 238 3.81 -0.24 33.51
N ARG A 239 2.76 -0.55 34.29
CA ARG A 239 2.54 -1.90 34.81
C ARG A 239 2.11 -2.89 33.71
N HIS A 240 1.70 -2.38 32.55
CA HIS A 240 1.47 -3.16 31.32
C HIS A 240 2.44 -2.69 30.25
N THR A 241 3.23 -3.62 29.72
CA THR A 241 4.05 -3.37 28.53
C THR A 241 3.09 -3.21 27.35
N PRO A 242 3.13 -2.09 26.61
CA PRO A 242 2.27 -1.92 25.44
C PRO A 242 2.60 -3.01 24.42
N GLU A 243 1.56 -3.72 23.97
CA GLU A 243 1.70 -4.81 23.00
C GLU A 243 2.08 -4.22 21.62
N PRO A 244 3.21 -4.66 21.01
CA PRO A 244 3.60 -4.18 19.70
C PRO A 244 2.53 -4.46 18.64
N GLY A 245 2.21 -3.44 17.84
CA GLY A 245 1.20 -3.55 16.78
C GLY A 245 -0.25 -3.53 17.25
N ALA A 246 -0.54 -3.45 18.55
CA ALA A 246 -1.90 -3.38 19.05
C ALA A 246 -2.64 -2.12 18.56
N LEU A 247 -3.88 -2.30 18.12
CA LEU A 247 -4.75 -1.24 17.60
C LEU A 247 -6.01 -1.11 18.45
N ASP A 248 -6.49 0.12 18.59
CA ASP A 248 -7.74 0.42 19.29
C ASP A 248 -8.93 0.21 18.35
N HIS A 249 -9.68 -0.88 18.56
CA HIS A 249 -10.86 -1.23 17.77
C HIS A 249 -11.97 -0.16 17.83
N GLU A 250 -12.13 0.55 18.94
CA GLU A 250 -13.15 1.60 19.08
C GLU A 250 -12.77 2.87 18.32
N SER A 251 -11.46 3.03 18.05
CA SER A 251 -10.93 4.14 17.27
C SER A 251 -11.07 3.96 15.76
N VAL A 252 -11.51 2.80 15.26
CA VAL A 252 -11.57 2.54 13.81
C VAL A 252 -12.40 3.61 13.11
N ARG A 253 -11.80 4.28 12.12
CA ARG A 253 -12.47 5.26 11.26
C ARG A 253 -12.21 4.94 9.80
N THR A 254 -13.18 5.21 8.96
CA THR A 254 -13.05 5.16 7.50
C THR A 254 -13.13 6.57 6.93
N GLY A 255 -12.41 6.83 5.84
CA GLY A 255 -12.40 8.13 5.18
C GLY A 255 -11.69 8.10 3.84
N ARG A 256 -11.71 9.24 3.16
CA ARG A 256 -11.07 9.44 1.85
C ARG A 256 -9.60 9.81 2.00
N ALA A 257 -9.27 10.46 3.12
CA ALA A 257 -7.93 10.88 3.44
C ALA A 257 -7.59 10.66 4.92
N VAL A 258 -6.30 10.45 5.18
CA VAL A 258 -5.70 10.51 6.50
C VAL A 258 -4.66 11.63 6.47
N GLN A 259 -4.81 12.61 7.34
CA GLN A 259 -3.89 13.74 7.48
C GLN A 259 -3.24 13.66 8.85
N ALA A 260 -1.93 13.85 8.89
CA ALA A 260 -1.19 13.94 10.14
C ALA A 260 -0.30 15.18 10.15
N GLY A 261 -0.25 15.83 11.31
CA GLY A 261 0.64 16.93 11.63
C GLY A 261 1.21 16.73 13.03
N GLY A 262 2.53 16.78 13.16
CA GLY A 262 3.21 16.45 14.42
C GLY A 262 4.71 16.67 14.31
N ALA A 263 5.43 16.52 15.40
CA ALA A 263 6.88 16.67 15.38
C ALA A 263 7.56 15.33 15.06
N GLU A 264 8.53 15.34 14.16
CA GLU A 264 9.44 14.22 13.91
C GLU A 264 8.71 12.87 13.70
N MET A 265 7.72 12.83 12.80
CA MET A 265 6.97 11.59 12.55
C MET A 265 7.74 10.65 11.61
N ARG A 266 7.72 9.36 11.92
CA ARG A 266 8.08 8.28 11.01
C ARG A 266 6.85 7.84 10.23
N VAL A 267 7.02 7.81 8.91
CA VAL A 267 6.06 7.21 7.99
C VAL A 267 6.64 5.90 7.47
N VAL A 268 5.87 4.83 7.60
CA VAL A 268 6.20 3.51 7.05
C VAL A 268 5.12 3.12 6.06
N VAL A 269 5.51 2.73 4.85
CA VAL A 269 4.60 2.23 3.81
C VAL A 269 5.05 0.84 3.42
N ASP A 270 4.15 -0.13 3.56
CA ASP A 270 4.36 -1.52 3.18
C ASP A 270 5.67 -2.11 3.74
N GLY A 271 5.97 -1.76 5.00
CA GLY A 271 7.16 -2.20 5.73
C GLY A 271 8.42 -1.36 5.49
N VAL A 272 8.39 -0.37 4.58
CA VAL A 272 9.52 0.50 4.26
C VAL A 272 9.38 1.84 4.94
N SER A 273 10.30 2.15 5.87
CA SER A 273 10.36 3.46 6.53
C SER A 273 10.87 4.54 5.58
N ALA A 274 10.27 5.73 5.66
CA ALA A 274 10.86 6.94 5.10
C ALA A 274 12.27 7.16 5.66
N LYS A 275 13.15 7.77 4.85
CA LYS A 275 14.58 7.97 5.19
C LYS A 275 14.80 9.05 6.25
N ARG A 276 13.82 9.93 6.44
CA ARG A 276 13.87 11.08 7.35
C ARG A 276 12.51 11.27 8.00
N PRO A 277 12.48 11.84 9.22
CA PRO A 277 11.24 12.26 9.83
C PRO A 277 10.55 13.35 9.01
N VAL A 278 9.24 13.47 9.18
CA VAL A 278 8.40 14.51 8.57
C VAL A 278 7.49 15.14 9.61
N ASP A 279 7.14 16.41 9.43
CA ASP A 279 6.19 17.09 10.32
C ASP A 279 4.75 17.04 9.82
N ARG A 280 4.55 16.61 8.58
CA ARG A 280 3.24 16.42 7.96
C ARG A 280 3.28 15.27 6.97
N VAL A 281 2.16 14.57 6.85
CA VAL A 281 1.92 13.60 5.78
C VAL A 281 0.42 13.51 5.52
N THR A 282 0.05 13.35 4.26
CA THR A 282 -1.33 13.04 3.87
C THR A 282 -1.37 11.77 3.03
N PHE A 283 -2.32 10.89 3.35
CA PHE A 283 -2.71 9.73 2.56
C PHE A 283 -4.09 9.97 1.97
N TYR A 284 -4.31 9.64 0.71
CA TYR A 284 -5.58 9.89 0.03
C TYR A 284 -5.74 8.98 -1.18
N ARG A 285 -6.99 8.83 -1.62
CA ARG A 285 -7.31 8.13 -2.87
C ARG A 285 -6.80 8.90 -4.09
N HIS A 286 -6.10 8.22 -4.98
CA HIS A 286 -5.65 8.72 -6.27
C HIS A 286 -6.83 8.84 -7.26
N LEU A 287 -6.67 9.66 -8.31
CA LEU A 287 -7.73 9.92 -9.29
C LEU A 287 -8.05 8.71 -10.18
N ARG A 288 -7.10 7.79 -10.36
CA ARG A 288 -7.31 6.52 -11.06
C ARG A 288 -7.48 5.39 -10.05
N ASP A 289 -8.47 4.54 -10.28
CA ASP A 289 -8.67 3.33 -9.49
C ASP A 289 -7.72 2.21 -9.93
N LEU A 290 -7.30 1.43 -8.95
CA LEU A 290 -6.45 0.27 -9.16
C LEU A 290 -7.27 -0.90 -9.70
N GLN A 291 -6.83 -1.49 -10.80
CA GLN A 291 -7.48 -2.64 -11.44
C GLN A 291 -6.83 -3.93 -10.92
N ILE A 292 -7.46 -4.66 -9.99
CA ILE A 292 -6.86 -5.86 -9.37
C ILE A 292 -7.54 -7.16 -9.77
N ALA A 293 -6.75 -8.21 -9.98
CA ALA A 293 -7.21 -9.60 -10.09
C ALA A 293 -7.56 -10.12 -8.68
N ARG A 294 -8.82 -10.41 -8.43
CA ARG A 294 -9.24 -10.98 -7.14
C ARG A 294 -10.54 -11.80 -7.23
N PRO A 295 -10.79 -12.72 -6.27
CA PRO A 295 -11.98 -13.57 -6.25
C PRO A 295 -13.32 -12.82 -6.23
#